data_AF-A0A917NJN2-F1
#
_entry.id   AF-A0A917NJN2-F1
#
_cell.length_a   1.000
_cell.length_b   1.000
_cell.length_c   1.000
_cell.angle_alpha   90.00
_cell.angle_beta   90.00
_cell.angle_gamma   90.00
#
_symmetry.space_group_name_H-M   'P 1'
#
loop_
_entity.id
_entity.type
_entity.pdbx_description
1 polymer ?
#
loop_
_entity_poly.entity_id
_entity_poly.type
_entity_poly.pdbx_seq_one_letter_code
_entity_poly.pdbx_strand_id
1 'polypeptide(L)'
;MLLGAAAAVAGALALRVYLQYRAWQRRFPKPPRLPIAGRPDVEAWGDGCYFTWIGHSTVLMQLFGVRILTDPVFSAQVGVRLGPLCVGPRRFTDPALTADDLAGRVDVVLLSHAHLDHLDMPSLRRLADRRVTVVTAAGTARLLRRLPFAAVHELAPGQALTLPGGVRVTAVPVRHWGARFPWNRHYGWNGYLIEKESPHGRPVRILFAGDTAYTDAFATVATPLPPDVVCMPIGAYAPDAFQRAHCTPEQAWRMFLDTQGEWLIPMHWRTFVLSQEPVEEPLSRLLAAAGHEAGRIVIRCQGETFQLPAAAARATTENR
;
A
#
# COMPACT_ATOMS: atom_id res chain seq x y z
N MET A 1 40.54 34.77 -15.38
CA MET A 1 39.22 35.42 -15.24
C MET A 1 38.03 34.53 -15.62
N LEU A 2 38.09 33.72 -16.69
CA LEU A 2 36.97 32.87 -17.14
C LEU A 2 36.53 31.76 -16.15
N LEU A 3 37.48 31.14 -15.42
CA LEU A 3 37.18 30.12 -14.40
C LEU A 3 36.40 30.67 -13.19
N GLY A 4 36.64 31.93 -12.81
CA GLY A 4 35.95 32.58 -11.68
C GLY A 4 34.49 32.93 -11.99
N ALA A 5 34.21 33.33 -13.23
CA ALA A 5 32.85 33.62 -13.68
C ALA A 5 32.00 32.33 -13.78
N ALA A 6 32.56 31.23 -14.29
CA ALA A 6 31.87 29.94 -14.36
C ALA A 6 31.54 29.37 -12.97
N ALA A 7 32.46 29.49 -12.00
CA ALA A 7 32.23 29.08 -10.62
C ALA A 7 31.14 29.92 -9.93
N ALA A 8 31.12 31.24 -10.17
CA ALA A 8 30.10 32.14 -9.64
C ALA A 8 28.69 31.84 -10.20
N VAL A 9 28.58 31.55 -11.51
CA VAL A 9 27.32 31.16 -12.16
C VAL A 9 26.82 29.81 -11.64
N ALA A 10 27.72 28.83 -11.49
CA ALA A 10 27.38 27.52 -10.91
C ALA A 10 26.91 27.65 -9.44
N GLY A 11 27.58 28.50 -8.65
CA GLY A 11 27.20 28.80 -7.27
C GLY A 11 25.83 29.47 -7.16
N ALA A 12 25.53 30.44 -8.03
CA ALA A 12 24.24 31.11 -8.08
C ALA A 12 23.11 30.16 -8.50
N LEU A 13 23.36 29.28 -9.47
CA LEU A 13 22.39 28.25 -9.88
C LEU A 13 22.13 27.25 -8.76
N ALA A 14 23.18 26.76 -8.09
CA ALA A 14 23.06 25.85 -6.96
C ALA A 14 22.27 26.48 -5.80
N LEU A 15 22.56 27.75 -5.48
CA LEU A 15 21.83 28.51 -4.47
C LEU A 15 20.36 28.69 -4.86
N ARG A 16 20.06 29.04 -6.12
CA ARG A 16 18.68 29.18 -6.60
C ARG A 16 17.91 27.87 -6.49
N VAL A 17 18.51 26.75 -6.92
CA VAL A 17 17.92 25.41 -6.79
C VAL A 17 17.68 25.06 -5.32
N TYR A 18 18.65 25.33 -4.45
CA TYR A 18 18.53 25.12 -3.00
C TYR A 18 17.40 25.96 -2.38
N LEU A 19 17.32 27.25 -2.72
CA LEU A 19 16.27 28.14 -2.22
C LEU A 19 14.88 27.73 -2.72
N GLN A 20 14.77 27.33 -3.99
CA GLN A 20 13.53 26.77 -4.54
C GLN A 20 13.12 25.48 -3.83
N TYR A 21 14.07 24.57 -3.60
CA TYR A 21 13.83 23.35 -2.83
C TYR A 21 13.38 23.67 -1.39
N ARG A 22 14.04 24.60 -0.71
CA ARG A 22 13.67 25.03 0.66
C ARG A 22 12.29 25.67 0.69
N ALA A 23 11.95 26.51 -0.29
CA ALA A 23 10.63 27.12 -0.40
C ALA A 23 9.54 26.07 -0.69
N TRP A 24 9.84 25.09 -1.55
CA TRP A 24 8.95 23.97 -1.82
C TRP A 24 8.73 23.11 -0.57
N GLN A 25 9.78 22.75 0.16
CA GLN A 25 9.69 21.99 1.41
C GLN A 25 8.85 22.67 2.50
N ARG A 26 8.78 24.01 2.51
CA ARG A 26 7.94 24.74 3.48
C ARG A 26 6.43 24.50 3.28
N ARG A 27 6.02 24.01 2.12
CA ARG A 27 4.62 23.68 1.82
C ARG A 27 4.16 22.34 2.39
N PHE A 28 5.10 21.52 2.86
CA PHE A 28 4.82 20.20 3.40
C PHE A 28 4.66 20.27 4.92
N PRO A 29 3.76 19.47 5.51
CA PRO A 29 3.64 19.37 6.95
C PRO A 29 4.94 18.83 7.57
N LYS A 30 5.17 19.21 8.82
CA LYS A 30 6.32 18.75 9.62
C LYS A 30 5.81 18.13 10.91
N PRO A 31 5.18 16.94 10.84
CA PRO A 31 4.62 16.33 12.02
C PRO A 31 5.73 15.92 13.00
N PRO A 32 5.42 15.88 14.31
CA PRO A 32 6.27 15.17 15.25
C PRO A 32 6.28 13.67 14.91
N ARG A 33 7.15 12.91 15.58
CA ARG A 33 6.99 11.45 15.55
C ARG A 33 5.66 11.06 16.20
N LEU A 34 4.91 10.18 15.56
CA LEU A 34 3.66 9.67 16.08
C LEU A 34 3.83 8.23 16.60
N PRO A 35 3.10 7.85 17.66
CA PRO A 35 3.12 6.49 18.17
C PRO A 35 2.35 5.55 17.25
N ILE A 36 2.72 4.27 17.29
CA ILE A 36 1.86 3.17 16.84
C ILE A 36 0.83 2.84 17.93
N ALA A 37 -0.33 2.33 17.54
CA ALA A 37 -1.34 1.86 18.49
C ALA A 37 -0.90 0.58 19.22
N GLY A 38 -0.13 -0.28 18.55
CA GLY A 38 0.34 -1.52 19.14
C GLY A 38 1.28 -2.28 18.21
N ARG A 39 1.91 -3.31 18.77
CA ARG A 39 2.66 -4.32 18.00
C ARG A 39 1.81 -5.60 18.01
N PRO A 40 1.39 -6.12 16.85
CA PRO A 40 0.58 -7.34 16.81
C PRO A 40 1.41 -8.55 17.21
N ASP A 41 0.82 -9.46 17.99
CA ASP A 41 1.35 -10.81 18.20
C ASP A 41 0.78 -11.75 17.12
N VAL A 42 1.55 -11.94 16.06
CA VAL A 42 1.14 -12.75 14.90
C VAL A 42 1.06 -14.24 15.21
N GLU A 43 1.73 -14.70 16.27
CA GLU A 43 1.74 -16.10 16.69
C GLU A 43 0.51 -16.45 17.55
N ALA A 44 -0.11 -15.43 18.16
CA ALA A 44 -1.39 -15.57 18.85
C ALA A 44 -2.59 -15.64 17.89
N TRP A 45 -2.40 -15.45 16.58
CA TRP A 45 -3.48 -15.55 15.59
C TRP A 45 -3.85 -17.01 15.34
N GLY A 46 -5.13 -17.34 15.54
CA GLY A 46 -5.66 -18.66 15.20
C GLY A 46 -5.87 -18.84 13.70
N ASP A 47 -6.69 -19.84 13.33
CA ASP A 47 -6.93 -20.20 11.92
C ASP A 47 -7.84 -19.22 11.16
N GLY A 48 -8.19 -18.08 11.76
CA GLY A 48 -9.06 -17.07 11.17
C GLY A 48 -8.40 -16.17 10.12
N CYS A 49 -9.11 -15.10 9.77
CA CYS A 49 -8.61 -14.03 8.90
C CYS A 49 -8.25 -12.80 9.74
N TYR A 50 -6.99 -12.38 9.70
CA TYR A 50 -6.46 -11.26 10.48
C TYR A 50 -5.79 -10.24 9.58
N PHE A 51 -5.92 -8.97 9.91
CA PHE A 51 -5.36 -7.85 9.17
C PHE A 51 -4.69 -6.91 10.15
N THR A 52 -3.44 -6.53 9.90
CA THR A 52 -2.77 -5.46 10.66
C THR A 52 -2.15 -4.47 9.71
N TRP A 53 -2.46 -3.18 9.93
CA TRP A 53 -1.78 -2.12 9.20
C TRP A 53 -0.41 -1.85 9.81
N ILE A 54 0.63 -2.31 9.12
CA ILE A 54 2.02 -2.18 9.57
C ILE A 54 2.50 -0.73 9.40
N GLY A 55 2.02 -0.06 8.35
CA GLY A 55 2.31 1.33 8.03
C GLY A 55 2.37 1.58 6.54
N HIS A 56 2.07 2.81 6.12
CA HIS A 56 1.96 3.21 4.72
C HIS A 56 0.96 2.33 3.95
N SER A 57 1.37 1.67 2.86
CA SER A 57 0.56 0.66 2.15
C SER A 57 0.93 -0.78 2.52
N THR A 58 1.69 -0.96 3.61
CA THR A 58 2.02 -2.26 4.15
C THR A 58 0.94 -2.77 5.09
N VAL A 59 0.17 -3.76 4.62
CA VAL A 59 -0.83 -4.48 5.38
C VAL A 59 -0.38 -5.93 5.48
N LEU A 60 -0.26 -6.44 6.70
CA LEU A 60 -0.06 -7.86 6.97
C LEU A 60 -1.43 -8.53 7.06
N MET A 61 -1.64 -9.55 6.25
CA MET A 61 -2.88 -10.33 6.19
C MET A 61 -2.56 -11.78 6.51
N GLN A 62 -3.34 -12.43 7.37
CA GLN A 62 -3.35 -13.87 7.52
C GLN A 62 -4.70 -14.39 7.05
N LEU A 63 -4.71 -15.32 6.11
CA LEU A 63 -5.92 -15.95 5.59
C LEU A 63 -5.78 -17.46 5.79
N PHE A 64 -6.46 -18.00 6.80
CA PHE A 64 -6.45 -19.44 7.14
C PHE A 64 -5.04 -20.04 7.08
N GLY A 65 -4.13 -19.44 7.85
CA GLY A 65 -2.72 -19.84 7.97
C GLY A 65 -1.75 -19.31 6.91
N VAL A 66 -2.22 -18.72 5.79
CA VAL A 66 -1.33 -18.11 4.78
C VAL A 66 -1.12 -16.64 5.07
N ARG A 67 0.13 -16.21 5.23
CA ARG A 67 0.50 -14.82 5.54
C ARG A 67 0.95 -14.07 4.29
N ILE A 68 0.23 -13.00 3.98
CA ILE A 68 0.40 -12.14 2.81
C ILE A 68 0.80 -10.74 3.28
N LEU A 69 1.80 -10.15 2.63
CA LEU A 69 2.28 -8.80 2.93
C LEU A 69 2.20 -7.92 1.68
N THR A 70 1.46 -6.81 1.76
CA THR A 70 1.36 -5.85 0.65
C THR A 70 2.46 -4.79 0.75
N ASP A 71 3.00 -4.34 -0.39
CA ASP A 71 3.89 -3.19 -0.54
C ASP A 71 4.83 -2.93 0.67
N PRO A 72 5.72 -3.88 1.02
CA PRO A 72 6.47 -3.85 2.27
C PRO A 72 7.49 -2.72 2.33
N VAL A 73 7.29 -1.78 3.25
CA VAL A 73 8.19 -0.65 3.50
C VAL A 73 8.49 -0.45 5.00
N PHE A 74 9.65 -0.97 5.39
CA PHE A 74 10.19 -0.89 6.76
C PHE A 74 11.30 0.15 6.89
N SER A 75 11.82 0.69 5.77
CA SER A 75 12.86 1.72 5.79
C SER A 75 12.43 2.96 6.57
N ALA A 76 13.34 3.51 7.39
CA ALA A 76 13.14 4.79 8.08
C ALA A 76 13.01 5.98 7.10
N GLN A 77 13.52 5.81 5.88
CA GLN A 77 13.49 6.81 4.83
C GLN A 77 13.40 6.13 3.47
N VAL A 78 12.40 6.51 2.67
CA VAL A 78 12.24 6.06 1.28
C VAL A 78 12.79 7.12 0.34
N GLY A 79 13.32 6.72 -0.80
CA GLY A 79 13.93 7.65 -1.74
C GLY A 79 15.13 7.10 -2.50
N VAL A 80 15.85 8.00 -3.17
CA VAL A 80 17.02 7.67 -3.97
C VAL A 80 18.20 7.40 -3.03
N ARG A 81 18.80 6.22 -3.17
CA ARG A 81 20.00 5.85 -2.41
C ARG A 81 21.26 6.24 -3.18
N LEU A 82 22.15 6.98 -2.52
CA LEU A 82 23.44 7.43 -3.02
C LEU A 82 24.51 6.96 -2.02
N GLY A 83 24.99 5.72 -2.20
CA GLY A 83 25.86 5.07 -1.22
C GLY A 83 25.19 4.91 0.14
N PRO A 84 25.78 5.40 1.25
CA PRO A 84 25.18 5.32 2.59
C PRO A 84 24.02 6.31 2.79
N LEU A 85 23.87 7.30 1.90
CA LEU A 85 22.85 8.33 2.02
C LEU A 85 21.56 7.90 1.31
N CYS A 86 20.43 8.23 1.93
CA CYS A 86 19.11 8.19 1.30
C CYS A 86 18.62 9.63 1.17
N VAL A 87 18.05 9.99 0.02
CA VAL A 87 17.43 11.28 -0.25
C VAL A 87 15.96 11.05 -0.58
N GLY A 88 15.07 11.51 0.31
CA GLY A 88 13.62 11.34 0.19
C GLY A 88 12.91 11.43 1.56
N PRO A 89 11.60 11.17 1.62
CA PRO A 89 10.82 11.37 2.83
C PRO A 89 11.20 10.38 3.93
N ARG A 90 11.37 10.90 5.15
CA ARG A 90 11.54 10.11 6.37
C ARG A 90 10.18 9.75 6.93
N ARG A 91 10.06 8.55 7.47
CA ARG A 91 8.85 8.16 8.19
C ARG A 91 8.75 8.93 9.49
N PHE A 92 7.55 9.36 9.86
CA PHE A 92 7.26 9.95 11.17
C PHE A 92 6.50 9.00 12.09
N THR A 93 6.04 7.86 11.59
CA THR A 93 5.43 6.77 12.38
C THR A 93 6.19 5.47 12.11
N ASP A 94 6.80 4.90 13.15
CA ASP A 94 7.61 3.67 13.06
C ASP A 94 6.73 2.46 12.71
N PRO A 95 7.21 1.46 11.93
CA PRO A 95 6.36 0.36 11.50
C PRO A 95 5.92 -0.50 12.69
N ALA A 96 4.69 -1.03 12.67
CA ALA A 96 4.16 -1.82 13.78
C ALA A 96 4.97 -3.09 14.07
N LEU A 97 5.57 -3.66 13.02
CA LEU A 97 6.58 -4.72 13.08
C LEU A 97 7.77 -4.31 12.21
N THR A 98 8.94 -4.88 12.48
CA THR A 98 10.11 -4.73 11.63
C THR A 98 10.10 -5.78 10.52
N ALA A 99 10.94 -5.60 9.50
CA ALA A 99 11.13 -6.64 8.47
C ALA A 99 11.70 -7.93 9.07
N ASP A 100 12.52 -7.83 10.13
CA ASP A 100 13.14 -8.98 10.80
C ASP A 100 12.12 -9.74 11.64
N ASP A 101 11.14 -9.06 12.24
CA ASP A 101 10.01 -9.71 12.94
C ASP A 101 9.20 -10.62 12.00
N LEU A 102 9.12 -10.24 10.72
CA LEU A 102 8.35 -10.94 9.69
C LEU A 102 9.19 -11.86 8.80
N ALA A 103 10.53 -11.80 8.91
CA ALA A 103 11.43 -12.63 8.12
C ALA A 103 11.15 -14.11 8.41
N GLY A 104 10.88 -14.89 7.36
CA GLY A 104 10.54 -16.29 7.46
C GLY A 104 9.14 -16.62 7.99
N ARG A 105 8.28 -15.60 8.18
CA ARG A 105 6.87 -15.71 8.60
C ARG A 105 5.87 -15.25 7.54
N VAL A 106 6.35 -14.85 6.36
CA VAL A 106 5.52 -14.40 5.23
C VAL A 106 5.61 -15.46 4.14
N ASP A 107 4.49 -15.76 3.50
CA ASP A 107 4.41 -16.72 2.39
C ASP A 107 4.32 -16.00 1.04
N VAL A 108 3.60 -14.87 1.02
CA VAL A 108 3.33 -14.11 -0.20
C VAL A 108 3.62 -12.63 0.00
N VAL A 109 4.32 -12.02 -0.95
CA VAL A 109 4.47 -10.56 -1.05
C VAL A 109 3.75 -10.06 -2.29
N LEU A 110 2.89 -9.05 -2.12
CA LEU A 110 2.19 -8.38 -3.22
C LEU A 110 2.79 -6.99 -3.43
N LEU A 111 3.16 -6.67 -4.66
CA LEU A 111 3.75 -5.39 -5.04
C LEU A 111 2.88 -4.70 -6.10
N SER A 112 2.18 -3.64 -5.71
CA SER A 112 1.24 -2.92 -6.60
C SER A 112 1.95 -2.23 -7.75
N HIS A 113 3.07 -1.55 -7.50
CA HIS A 113 3.82 -0.80 -8.51
C HIS A 113 5.26 -0.49 -8.06
N ALA A 114 6.03 0.18 -8.91
CA ALA A 114 7.47 0.33 -8.73
C ALA A 114 7.92 1.56 -7.94
N HIS A 115 7.04 2.38 -7.36
CA HIS A 115 7.48 3.55 -6.59
C HIS A 115 8.27 3.16 -5.34
N LEU A 116 9.10 4.08 -4.86
CA LEU A 116 10.10 3.82 -3.81
C LEU A 116 9.47 3.58 -2.43
N ASP A 117 8.25 4.05 -2.25
CA ASP A 117 7.41 3.91 -1.07
C ASP A 117 6.43 2.73 -1.14
N HIS A 118 6.43 1.96 -2.24
CA HIS A 118 5.66 0.70 -2.36
C HIS A 118 6.56 -0.52 -2.60
N LEU A 119 7.72 -0.32 -3.22
CA LEU A 119 8.70 -1.35 -3.50
C LEU A 119 10.04 -0.94 -2.86
N ASP A 120 10.18 -1.15 -1.55
CA ASP A 120 11.41 -0.81 -0.83
C ASP A 120 12.44 -1.96 -0.88
N MET A 121 13.47 -1.82 -1.73
CA MET A 121 14.50 -2.85 -1.91
C MET A 121 15.20 -3.29 -0.60
N PRO A 122 15.56 -2.40 0.34
CA PRO A 122 16.03 -2.79 1.68
C PRO A 122 15.08 -3.73 2.43
N SER A 123 13.79 -3.42 2.44
CA SER A 123 12.76 -4.26 3.06
C SER A 123 12.66 -5.62 2.38
N LEU A 124 12.58 -5.62 1.05
CA LEU A 124 12.50 -6.84 0.25
C LEU A 124 13.73 -7.72 0.41
N ARG A 125 14.94 -7.16 0.61
CA ARG A 125 16.14 -7.94 0.92
C ARG A 125 16.06 -8.68 2.25
N ARG A 126 15.48 -8.07 3.28
CA ARG A 126 15.30 -8.70 4.59
C ARG A 126 14.22 -9.77 4.58
N LEU A 127 13.19 -9.58 3.76
CA LEU A 127 12.10 -10.54 3.57
C LEU A 127 12.42 -11.64 2.56
N ALA A 128 13.53 -11.55 1.83
CA ALA A 128 13.83 -12.49 0.76
C ALA A 128 14.20 -13.88 1.32
N ASP A 129 13.34 -14.84 1.05
CA ASP A 129 13.46 -16.23 1.47
C ASP A 129 12.95 -17.15 0.35
N ARG A 130 13.52 -18.35 0.21
CA ARG A 130 13.17 -19.34 -0.82
C ARG A 130 11.79 -19.97 -0.63
N ARG A 131 11.06 -19.60 0.44
CA ARG A 131 9.65 -19.94 0.68
C ARG A 131 8.69 -18.84 0.24
N VAL A 132 9.16 -17.60 0.11
CA VAL A 132 8.31 -16.44 -0.20
C VAL A 132 8.07 -16.36 -1.70
N THR A 133 6.81 -16.34 -2.11
CA THR A 133 6.42 -16.04 -3.49
C THR A 133 6.04 -14.57 -3.64
N VAL A 134 6.50 -13.92 -4.70
CA VAL A 134 6.17 -12.53 -4.99
C VAL A 134 5.24 -12.44 -6.18
N VAL A 135 4.17 -11.66 -6.05
CA VAL A 135 3.33 -11.21 -7.18
C VAL A 135 3.53 -9.70 -7.34
N THR A 136 3.81 -9.26 -8.56
CA THR A 136 4.09 -7.86 -8.84
C THR A 136 3.51 -7.42 -10.18
N ALA A 137 3.44 -6.12 -10.43
CA ALA A 137 2.93 -5.59 -11.69
C ALA A 137 3.83 -5.93 -12.89
N ALA A 138 3.25 -5.90 -14.09
CA ALA A 138 4.00 -6.15 -15.33
C ALA A 138 5.28 -5.30 -15.44
N GLY A 139 6.39 -5.92 -15.83
CA GLY A 139 7.68 -5.27 -16.04
C GLY A 139 8.49 -4.90 -14.78
N THR A 140 8.00 -5.16 -13.57
CA THR A 140 8.70 -4.81 -12.32
C THR A 140 9.58 -5.95 -11.76
N ALA A 141 9.36 -7.21 -12.13
CA ALA A 141 10.10 -8.38 -11.60
C ALA A 141 11.60 -8.29 -11.88
N ARG A 142 12.00 -7.56 -12.92
CA ARG A 142 13.40 -7.25 -13.21
C ARG A 142 14.14 -6.58 -12.04
N LEU A 143 13.42 -5.85 -11.17
CA LEU A 143 13.96 -5.22 -9.96
C LEU A 143 14.30 -6.25 -8.87
N LEU A 144 13.64 -7.42 -8.91
CA LEU A 144 13.68 -8.45 -7.88
C LEU A 144 14.58 -9.64 -8.24
N ARG A 145 15.08 -9.71 -9.49
CA ARG A 145 15.84 -10.86 -10.04
C ARG A 145 17.03 -11.35 -9.19
N ARG A 146 17.60 -10.49 -8.35
CA ARG A 146 18.76 -10.83 -7.50
C ARG A 146 18.38 -11.25 -6.08
N LEU A 147 17.09 -11.23 -5.74
CA LEU A 147 16.60 -11.62 -4.42
C LEU A 147 16.21 -13.09 -4.43
N PRO A 148 16.56 -13.87 -3.39
CA PRO A 148 16.33 -15.31 -3.34
C PRO A 148 14.88 -15.69 -3.01
N PHE A 149 13.89 -15.09 -3.69
CA PHE A 149 12.50 -15.51 -3.58
C PHE A 149 12.27 -16.91 -4.19
N ALA A 150 11.20 -17.58 -3.77
CA ALA A 150 10.76 -18.85 -4.32
C ALA A 150 10.41 -18.69 -5.81
N ALA A 151 9.54 -17.71 -6.09
CA ALA A 151 9.14 -17.31 -7.42
C ALA A 151 8.76 -15.82 -7.43
N VAL A 152 8.84 -15.22 -8.61
CA VAL A 152 8.39 -13.84 -8.86
C VAL A 152 7.50 -13.87 -10.09
N HIS A 153 6.21 -13.59 -9.90
CA HIS A 153 5.20 -13.57 -10.95
C HIS A 153 4.80 -12.13 -11.27
N GLU A 154 4.76 -11.80 -12.56
CA GLU A 154 4.21 -10.55 -13.04
C GLU A 154 2.76 -10.76 -13.47
N LEU A 155 1.87 -9.86 -13.06
CA LEU A 155 0.49 -9.80 -13.56
C LEU A 155 0.21 -8.42 -14.17
N ALA A 156 -0.55 -8.41 -15.25
CA ALA A 156 -1.23 -7.24 -15.80
C ALA A 156 -2.73 -7.30 -15.44
N PRO A 157 -3.46 -6.16 -15.45
CA PRO A 157 -4.88 -6.15 -15.13
C PRO A 157 -5.68 -7.19 -15.94
N GLY A 158 -6.55 -7.94 -15.27
CA GLY A 158 -7.33 -9.05 -15.84
C GLY A 158 -6.63 -10.41 -15.78
N GLN A 159 -5.33 -10.47 -15.48
CA GLN A 159 -4.63 -11.73 -15.27
C GLN A 159 -4.76 -12.21 -13.82
N ALA A 160 -4.79 -13.52 -13.63
CA ALA A 160 -4.86 -14.16 -12.34
C ALA A 160 -3.90 -15.33 -12.24
N LEU A 161 -3.49 -15.66 -11.01
CA LEU A 161 -2.68 -16.84 -10.72
C LEU A 161 -3.07 -17.40 -9.35
N THR A 162 -3.03 -18.72 -9.20
CA THR A 162 -3.22 -19.41 -7.91
C THR A 162 -1.86 -19.81 -7.35
N LEU A 163 -1.55 -19.29 -6.17
CA LEU A 163 -0.30 -19.49 -5.44
C LEU A 163 -0.37 -20.76 -4.59
N PRO A 164 0.79 -21.30 -4.15
CA PRO A 164 0.84 -22.31 -3.09
C PRO A 164 0.03 -21.86 -1.86
N GLY A 165 -0.60 -22.83 -1.19
CA GLY A 165 -1.52 -22.52 -0.09
C GLY A 165 -2.91 -22.05 -0.56
N GLY A 166 -3.24 -22.14 -1.84
CA GLY A 166 -4.61 -21.94 -2.35
C GLY A 166 -5.07 -20.49 -2.37
N VAL A 167 -4.14 -19.54 -2.41
CA VAL A 167 -4.46 -18.10 -2.57
C VAL A 167 -4.50 -17.77 -4.05
N ARG A 168 -5.65 -17.35 -4.55
CA ARG A 168 -5.81 -16.80 -5.90
C ARG A 168 -5.60 -15.30 -5.86
N VAL A 169 -4.73 -14.78 -6.74
CA VAL A 169 -4.46 -13.35 -6.89
C VAL A 169 -4.82 -12.94 -8.30
N THR A 170 -5.72 -11.97 -8.43
CA THR A 170 -6.13 -11.36 -9.70
C THR A 170 -5.69 -9.90 -9.71
N ALA A 171 -4.93 -9.48 -10.73
CA ALA A 171 -4.60 -8.07 -10.90
C ALA A 171 -5.82 -7.31 -11.42
N VAL A 172 -6.18 -6.23 -10.73
CA VAL A 172 -7.31 -5.36 -11.09
C VAL A 172 -6.81 -3.99 -11.58
N PRO A 173 -7.51 -3.36 -12.54
CA PRO A 173 -7.11 -2.07 -13.06
C PRO A 173 -7.29 -0.98 -12.00
N VAL A 174 -6.31 -0.07 -11.94
CA VAL A 174 -6.32 1.12 -11.07
C VAL A 174 -5.81 2.33 -11.86
N ARG A 175 -6.15 3.53 -11.39
CA ARG A 175 -5.74 4.77 -12.03
C ARG A 175 -4.46 5.31 -11.38
N HIS A 176 -3.32 4.80 -11.82
CA HIS A 176 -2.02 5.26 -11.36
C HIS A 176 -1.00 5.28 -12.51
N TRP A 177 0.29 5.32 -12.18
CA TRP A 177 1.39 5.29 -13.14
C TRP A 177 2.56 4.51 -12.54
N GLY A 178 3.39 3.91 -13.39
CA GLY A 178 4.49 3.08 -12.95
C GLY A 178 5.83 3.68 -13.34
N ALA A 179 6.55 4.13 -12.32
CA ALA A 179 7.93 4.57 -12.43
C ALA A 179 8.74 4.09 -11.24
N ARG A 180 10.05 4.21 -11.36
CA ARG A 180 10.99 4.10 -10.24
C ARG A 180 11.72 5.42 -9.99
N PHE A 181 11.99 6.13 -11.08
CA PHE A 181 12.66 7.41 -11.13
C PHE A 181 11.94 8.32 -12.15
N PRO A 182 12.10 9.65 -12.08
CA PRO A 182 11.41 10.57 -12.99
C PRO A 182 11.59 10.29 -14.49
N TRP A 183 12.69 9.63 -14.88
CA TRP A 183 13.06 9.33 -16.26
C TRP A 183 12.70 7.91 -16.74
N ASN A 184 11.97 7.10 -15.95
CA ASN A 184 11.52 5.78 -16.41
C ASN A 184 10.02 5.55 -16.18
N ARG A 185 9.31 5.11 -17.22
CA ARG A 185 7.83 4.95 -17.21
C ARG A 185 7.35 3.64 -17.81
N HIS A 186 8.20 2.63 -17.85
CA HIS A 186 7.91 1.33 -18.46
C HIS A 186 7.45 0.28 -17.44
N TYR A 187 7.21 0.65 -16.18
CA TYR A 187 6.73 -0.25 -15.14
C TYR A 187 5.20 -0.23 -15.08
N GLY A 188 4.58 -1.38 -14.83
CA GLY A 188 3.14 -1.49 -14.59
C GLY A 188 2.72 -1.05 -13.19
N TRP A 189 1.40 -1.01 -12.98
CA TRP A 189 0.75 -0.72 -11.70
C TRP A 189 -0.59 -1.45 -11.64
N ASN A 190 -0.91 -2.04 -10.49
CA ASN A 190 -2.14 -2.82 -10.29
C ASN A 190 -2.70 -2.61 -8.87
N GLY A 191 -4.00 -2.84 -8.73
CA GLY A 191 -4.56 -3.38 -7.49
C GLY A 191 -4.61 -4.91 -7.56
N TYR A 192 -4.92 -5.57 -6.45
CA TYR A 192 -5.08 -7.03 -6.41
C TYR A 192 -6.37 -7.42 -5.70
N LEU A 193 -7.16 -8.28 -6.35
CA LEU A 193 -8.18 -9.08 -5.69
C LEU A 193 -7.53 -10.39 -5.22
N ILE A 194 -7.58 -10.63 -3.92
CA ILE A 194 -7.00 -11.78 -3.23
C ILE A 194 -8.16 -12.65 -2.75
N GLU A 195 -8.14 -13.92 -3.10
CA GLU A 195 -9.20 -14.85 -2.76
C GLU A 195 -8.61 -16.12 -2.16
N LYS A 196 -9.23 -16.61 -1.09
CA LYS A 196 -8.86 -17.89 -0.49
C LYS A 196 -10.10 -18.59 0.04
N GLU A 197 -10.22 -19.87 -0.29
CA GLU A 197 -11.32 -20.70 0.20
C GLU A 197 -11.33 -20.74 1.73
N SER A 198 -12.52 -20.51 2.30
CA SER A 198 -12.76 -20.67 3.73
C SER A 198 -13.05 -22.13 4.03
N PRO A 199 -12.64 -22.64 5.22
CA PRO A 199 -13.15 -23.89 5.76
C PRO A 199 -14.68 -23.96 5.84
N HIS A 200 -15.38 -22.82 5.78
CA HIS A 200 -16.83 -22.70 5.83
C HIS A 200 -17.52 -22.62 4.45
N GLY A 201 -16.80 -22.89 3.34
CA GLY A 201 -17.40 -23.11 2.02
C GLY A 201 -17.70 -21.86 1.17
N ARG A 202 -17.38 -20.65 1.64
CA ARG A 202 -17.31 -19.43 0.80
C ARG A 202 -15.90 -18.84 0.80
N PRO A 203 -15.33 -18.42 -0.33
CA PRO A 203 -14.03 -17.77 -0.31
C PRO A 203 -14.09 -16.43 0.42
N VAL A 204 -13.04 -16.13 1.19
CA VAL A 204 -12.80 -14.77 1.68
C VAL A 204 -12.14 -13.98 0.55
N ARG A 205 -12.64 -12.78 0.32
CA ARG A 205 -12.20 -11.92 -0.78
C ARG A 205 -11.67 -10.59 -0.23
N ILE A 206 -10.45 -10.22 -0.60
CA ILE A 206 -9.83 -8.95 -0.19
C ILE A 206 -9.43 -8.17 -1.42
N LEU A 207 -9.84 -6.91 -1.50
CA LEU A 207 -9.34 -5.97 -2.51
C LEU A 207 -8.23 -5.12 -1.90
N PHE A 208 -7.04 -5.19 -2.47
CA PHE A 208 -5.94 -4.28 -2.19
C PHE A 208 -5.79 -3.31 -3.37
N ALA A 209 -6.14 -2.05 -3.19
CA ALA A 209 -6.15 -1.08 -4.29
C ALA A 209 -4.75 -0.61 -4.73
N GLY A 210 -3.71 -0.81 -3.92
CA GLY A 210 -2.45 -0.09 -4.10
C GLY A 210 -2.69 1.43 -4.06
N ASP A 211 -1.95 2.17 -4.87
CA ASP A 211 -2.24 3.59 -5.10
C ASP A 211 -3.14 3.77 -6.32
N THR A 212 -4.12 4.67 -6.20
CA THR A 212 -5.04 4.98 -7.30
C THR A 212 -5.66 6.35 -7.11
N ALA A 213 -5.90 7.05 -8.21
CA ALA A 213 -6.88 8.11 -8.31
C ALA A 213 -8.30 7.54 -8.40
N TYR A 214 -9.29 8.41 -8.35
CA TYR A 214 -10.69 8.03 -8.58
C TYR A 214 -10.87 7.32 -9.94
N THR A 215 -11.55 6.18 -9.90
CA THR A 215 -11.86 5.33 -11.05
C THR A 215 -13.10 4.49 -10.77
N ASP A 216 -13.89 4.22 -11.82
CA ASP A 216 -15.07 3.33 -11.73
C ASP A 216 -14.70 1.84 -11.92
N ALA A 217 -13.41 1.53 -12.08
CA ALA A 217 -12.91 0.17 -12.30
C ALA A 217 -13.34 -0.82 -11.21
N PHE A 218 -13.46 -0.37 -9.96
CA PHE A 218 -13.78 -1.23 -8.83
C PHE A 218 -15.23 -1.72 -8.79
N ALA A 219 -16.15 -1.06 -9.51
CA ALA A 219 -17.52 -1.55 -9.65
C ALA A 219 -17.58 -2.97 -10.26
N THR A 220 -16.62 -3.30 -11.12
CA THR A 220 -16.51 -4.62 -11.75
C THR A 220 -16.01 -5.71 -10.79
N VAL A 221 -15.39 -5.33 -9.67
CA VAL A 221 -14.84 -6.28 -8.68
C VAL A 221 -15.95 -6.89 -7.82
N ALA A 222 -17.09 -6.21 -7.69
CA ALA A 222 -18.22 -6.65 -6.88
C ALA A 222 -18.89 -7.93 -7.41
N THR A 223 -18.72 -8.26 -8.69
CA THR A 223 -19.35 -9.42 -9.31
C THR A 223 -18.34 -10.56 -9.50
N PRO A 224 -18.74 -11.84 -9.29
CA PRO A 224 -20.05 -12.30 -8.80
C PRO A 224 -20.24 -12.20 -7.27
N LEU A 225 -19.21 -11.84 -6.50
CA LEU A 225 -19.23 -11.78 -5.04
C LEU A 225 -18.45 -10.55 -4.57
N PRO A 226 -18.99 -9.69 -3.69
CA PRO A 226 -18.24 -8.52 -3.24
C PRO A 226 -17.06 -8.91 -2.33
N PRO A 227 -15.99 -8.09 -2.25
CA PRO A 227 -14.91 -8.29 -1.28
C PRO A 227 -15.41 -8.18 0.17
N ASP A 228 -14.92 -9.01 1.08
CA ASP A 228 -15.18 -8.86 2.52
C ASP A 228 -14.39 -7.68 3.10
N VAL A 229 -13.16 -7.47 2.62
CA VAL A 229 -12.26 -6.41 3.09
C VAL A 229 -11.68 -5.64 1.91
N VAL A 230 -11.63 -4.32 2.02
CA VAL A 230 -11.13 -3.43 0.98
C VAL A 230 -10.10 -2.48 1.58
N CYS A 231 -8.85 -2.59 1.13
CA CYS A 231 -7.75 -1.72 1.52
C CYS A 231 -7.63 -0.57 0.52
N MET A 232 -7.86 0.67 0.96
CA MET A 232 -7.85 1.86 0.09
C MET A 232 -6.84 2.91 0.55
N PRO A 233 -6.10 3.54 -0.37
CA PRO A 233 -5.29 4.71 -0.07
C PRO A 233 -6.21 5.88 0.27
N ILE A 234 -5.82 6.70 1.25
CA ILE A 234 -6.60 7.90 1.63
C ILE A 234 -5.74 9.17 1.72
N GLY A 235 -4.42 9.08 1.50
CA GLY A 235 -3.48 10.20 1.54
C GLY A 235 -2.84 10.50 0.18
N ALA A 236 -1.92 11.46 0.16
CA ALA A 236 -1.19 11.90 -1.02
C ALA A 236 -2.02 12.66 -2.08
N TYR A 237 -3.10 13.34 -1.67
CA TYR A 237 -4.03 14.00 -2.60
C TYR A 237 -3.80 15.51 -2.76
N ALA A 238 -3.00 16.17 -1.92
CA ALA A 238 -2.82 17.62 -1.97
C ALA A 238 -1.46 18.06 -2.52
N PRO A 239 -1.39 19.08 -3.39
CA PRO A 239 -2.50 19.88 -3.94
C PRO A 239 -3.28 19.11 -5.02
N ASP A 240 -4.41 19.64 -5.49
CA ASP A 240 -5.35 18.98 -6.43
C ASP A 240 -4.70 18.31 -7.65
N ALA A 241 -3.56 18.80 -8.13
CA ALA A 241 -2.79 18.16 -9.20
C ALA A 241 -2.35 16.71 -8.87
N PHE A 242 -2.22 16.34 -7.59
CA PHE A 242 -1.94 14.98 -7.15
C PHE A 242 -3.13 14.05 -7.35
N GLN A 243 -4.35 14.60 -7.42
CA GLN A 243 -5.57 13.81 -7.58
C GLN A 243 -5.68 13.08 -8.93
N ARG A 244 -4.79 13.40 -9.88
CA ARG A 244 -4.63 12.65 -11.13
C ARG A 244 -4.13 11.21 -10.92
N ALA A 245 -3.50 10.94 -9.77
CA ALA A 245 -2.88 9.65 -9.43
C ALA A 245 -3.22 9.12 -8.03
N HIS A 246 -3.78 9.95 -7.13
CA HIS A 246 -4.21 9.57 -5.78
C HIS A 246 -5.64 10.04 -5.52
N CYS A 247 -6.47 9.26 -4.83
CA CYS A 247 -7.82 9.68 -4.49
C CYS A 247 -7.84 10.52 -3.21
N THR A 248 -8.85 11.37 -3.07
CA THR A 248 -9.18 11.97 -1.78
C THR A 248 -9.87 10.94 -0.86
N PRO A 249 -9.97 11.20 0.45
CA PRO A 249 -10.73 10.35 1.37
C PRO A 249 -12.18 10.12 0.94
N GLU A 250 -12.85 11.14 0.39
CA GLU A 250 -14.23 11.04 -0.11
C GLU A 250 -14.31 10.16 -1.36
N GLN A 251 -13.34 10.28 -2.27
CA GLN A 251 -13.23 9.43 -3.45
C GLN A 251 -12.89 7.98 -3.07
N ALA A 252 -12.05 7.77 -2.05
CA ALA A 252 -11.75 6.45 -1.50
C ALA A 252 -12.99 5.80 -0.91
N TRP A 253 -13.79 6.55 -0.13
CA TRP A 253 -15.07 6.09 0.39
C TRP A 253 -16.05 5.74 -0.75
N ARG A 254 -16.13 6.59 -1.78
CA ARG A 254 -17.00 6.31 -2.94
C ARG A 254 -16.60 5.02 -3.66
N MET A 255 -15.32 4.87 -3.99
CA MET A 255 -14.79 3.67 -4.63
C MET A 255 -15.00 2.42 -3.76
N PHE A 256 -14.89 2.54 -2.44
CA PHE A 256 -15.24 1.45 -1.53
C PHE A 256 -16.73 1.06 -1.64
N LEU A 257 -17.64 2.02 -1.67
CA LEU A 257 -19.07 1.73 -1.89
C LEU A 257 -19.32 1.05 -3.24
N ASP A 258 -18.61 1.46 -4.30
CA ASP A 258 -18.73 0.86 -5.63
C ASP A 258 -18.30 -0.62 -5.64
N THR A 259 -17.42 -1.05 -4.73
CA THR A 259 -17.05 -2.48 -4.57
C THR A 259 -18.12 -3.33 -3.90
N GLN A 260 -19.09 -2.69 -3.25
CA GLN A 260 -20.06 -3.32 -2.34
C GLN A 260 -19.41 -4.13 -1.20
N GLY A 261 -18.13 -3.86 -0.88
CA GLY A 261 -17.40 -4.62 0.13
C GLY A 261 -17.79 -4.27 1.57
N GLU A 262 -17.53 -5.14 2.53
CA GLU A 262 -18.08 -4.95 3.90
C GLU A 262 -17.25 -3.98 4.75
N TRP A 263 -15.95 -4.23 4.84
CA TRP A 263 -15.02 -3.52 5.72
C TRP A 263 -13.96 -2.76 4.93
N LEU A 264 -13.70 -1.51 5.32
CA LEU A 264 -12.65 -0.67 4.76
C LEU A 264 -11.44 -0.60 5.71
N ILE A 265 -10.25 -0.89 5.19
CA ILE A 265 -8.97 -0.60 5.84
C ILE A 265 -8.33 0.61 5.13
N PRO A 266 -8.23 1.79 5.78
CA PRO A 266 -7.54 2.93 5.22
C PRO A 266 -6.02 2.78 5.31
N MET A 267 -5.31 3.07 4.22
CA MET A 267 -3.85 2.98 4.12
C MET A 267 -3.25 4.17 3.36
N HIS A 268 -1.94 4.16 3.12
CA HIS A 268 -1.21 5.23 2.41
C HIS A 268 -1.30 6.61 3.09
N TRP A 269 -1.48 6.64 4.41
CA TRP A 269 -1.51 7.87 5.22
C TRP A 269 -0.68 7.72 6.50
N ARG A 270 -0.49 8.82 7.24
CA ARG A 270 0.15 8.84 8.57
C ARG A 270 1.56 8.24 8.69
N THR A 271 2.29 8.03 7.59
CA THR A 271 3.59 7.35 7.62
C THR A 271 4.71 8.21 7.06
N PHE A 272 4.56 8.67 5.81
CA PHE A 272 5.49 9.56 5.13
C PHE A 272 4.77 10.84 4.73
N VAL A 273 5.49 11.96 4.70
CA VAL A 273 4.98 13.21 4.14
C VAL A 273 5.27 13.21 2.63
N LEU A 274 4.27 12.85 1.84
CA LEU A 274 4.37 12.73 0.37
C LEU A 274 3.77 13.93 -0.39
N SER A 275 3.01 14.75 0.32
CA SER A 275 2.06 15.73 -0.23
C SER A 275 1.77 16.81 0.83
N GLN A 276 0.90 17.77 0.50
CA GLN A 276 0.72 19.00 1.28
C GLN A 276 -0.40 18.94 2.32
N GLU A 277 -1.21 17.88 2.37
CA GLU A 277 -2.29 17.78 3.36
C GLU A 277 -1.75 17.60 4.78
N PRO A 278 -2.46 18.08 5.82
CA PRO A 278 -2.12 17.75 7.21
C PRO A 278 -2.18 16.23 7.44
N VAL A 279 -1.19 15.66 8.13
CA VAL A 279 -0.99 14.20 8.15
C VAL A 279 -2.08 13.38 8.87
N GLU A 280 -2.90 14.02 9.71
CA GLU A 280 -4.04 13.41 10.41
C GLU A 280 -5.39 13.74 9.73
N GLU A 281 -5.42 14.66 8.75
CA GLU A 281 -6.63 15.03 8.00
C GLU A 281 -7.26 13.87 7.20
N PRO A 282 -6.49 12.96 6.57
CA PRO A 282 -7.06 11.88 5.76
C PRO A 282 -8.15 11.07 6.47
N LEU A 283 -7.88 10.61 7.70
CA LEU A 283 -8.83 9.81 8.44
C LEU A 283 -10.06 10.61 8.87
N SER A 284 -9.90 11.86 9.31
CA SER A 284 -11.04 12.68 9.74
C SER A 284 -12.00 12.94 8.59
N ARG A 285 -11.48 13.22 7.40
CA ARG A 285 -12.27 13.37 6.17
C ARG A 285 -12.93 12.07 5.73
N LEU A 286 -12.22 10.94 5.82
CA LEU A 286 -12.80 9.63 5.51
C LEU A 286 -13.98 9.30 6.44
N LEU A 287 -13.82 9.49 7.74
CA LEU A 287 -14.88 9.27 8.73
C LEU A 287 -16.07 10.19 8.49
N ALA A 288 -15.82 11.45 8.13
CA ALA A 288 -16.88 12.40 7.75
C ALA A 288 -17.62 11.97 6.48
N ALA A 289 -16.89 11.48 5.46
CA ALA A 289 -17.49 10.95 4.23
C ALA A 289 -18.36 9.72 4.48
N ALA A 290 -17.96 8.86 5.43
CA ALA A 290 -18.72 7.67 5.80
C ALA A 290 -19.96 7.97 6.67
N GLY A 291 -19.95 9.06 7.43
CA GLY A 291 -21.09 9.46 8.27
C GLY A 291 -21.53 8.34 9.22
N HIS A 292 -22.80 7.94 9.11
CA HIS A 292 -23.38 6.87 9.94
C HIS A 292 -22.76 5.48 9.68
N GLU A 293 -22.07 5.29 8.55
CA GLU A 293 -21.42 4.03 8.18
C GLU A 293 -19.95 3.95 8.64
N ALA A 294 -19.46 4.94 9.39
CA ALA A 294 -18.07 4.98 9.86
C ALA A 294 -17.65 3.72 10.64
N GLY A 295 -18.60 2.96 11.20
CA GLY A 295 -18.36 1.65 11.80
C GLY A 295 -17.70 0.63 10.86
N ARG A 296 -17.87 0.77 9.54
CA ARG A 296 -17.25 -0.09 8.52
C ARG A 296 -15.76 0.21 8.29
N ILE A 297 -15.26 1.33 8.82
CA ILE A 297 -13.85 1.73 8.74
C ILE A 297 -13.12 1.16 9.94
N VAL A 298 -12.37 0.10 9.71
CA VAL A 298 -11.55 -0.62 10.70
C VAL A 298 -10.08 -0.21 10.57
N ILE A 299 -9.27 -0.49 11.61
CA ILE A 299 -7.83 -0.17 11.62
C ILE A 299 -7.58 1.33 11.34
N ARG A 300 -7.90 2.16 12.32
CA ARG A 300 -7.81 3.62 12.25
C ARG A 300 -6.45 4.14 12.74
N CYS A 301 -5.66 3.28 13.39
CA CYS A 301 -4.29 3.60 13.78
C CYS A 301 -3.31 2.53 13.29
N GLN A 302 -2.09 2.97 12.96
CA GLN A 302 -1.02 2.07 12.56
C GLN A 302 -0.69 1.11 13.72
N GLY A 303 -0.66 -0.19 13.43
CA GLY A 303 -0.47 -1.26 14.40
C GLY A 303 -1.74 -1.86 14.99
N GLU A 304 -2.93 -1.32 14.68
CA GLU A 304 -4.18 -2.00 15.03
C GLU A 304 -4.38 -3.28 14.20
N THR A 305 -4.99 -4.28 14.84
CA THR A 305 -5.36 -5.55 14.21
C THR A 305 -6.87 -5.67 14.13
N PHE A 306 -7.38 -6.10 12.98
CA PHE A 306 -8.77 -6.48 12.78
C PHE A 306 -8.84 -7.98 12.46
N GLN A 307 -9.66 -8.71 13.21
CA GLN A 307 -10.05 -10.06 12.86
C GLN A 307 -11.36 -9.99 12.10
N LEU A 308 -11.38 -10.49 10.87
CA LEU A 308 -12.62 -10.61 10.10
C LEU A 308 -13.53 -11.60 10.84
N PRO A 309 -14.76 -11.20 11.22
CA PRO A 309 -15.69 -12.11 11.86
C PRO A 309 -15.90 -13.34 10.96
N ALA A 310 -15.87 -14.54 11.56
CA ALA A 310 -16.32 -15.74 10.87
C ALA A 310 -17.72 -15.42 10.33
N ALA A 311 -17.88 -15.52 9.01
CA ALA A 311 -19.08 -15.07 8.34
C ALA A 311 -20.30 -15.62 9.09
N ALA A 312 -21.07 -14.75 9.75
CA ALA A 312 -22.45 -15.09 10.06
C ALA A 312 -23.04 -15.41 8.70
N ALA A 313 -23.49 -16.65 8.52
CA ALA A 313 -24.10 -17.12 7.29
C ALA A 313 -25.05 -16.03 6.79
N ARG A 314 -24.64 -15.29 5.76
CA ARG A 314 -25.54 -14.38 5.06
C ARG A 314 -26.55 -15.32 4.45
N ALA A 315 -27.72 -15.42 5.07
CA ALA A 315 -28.83 -16.18 4.55
C ALA A 315 -28.96 -15.79 3.08
N THR A 316 -28.72 -16.74 2.19
CA THR A 316 -29.24 -16.69 0.84
C THR A 316 -30.74 -16.54 1.02
N THR A 317 -31.24 -15.32 0.93
CA THR A 317 -32.66 -15.07 0.73
C THR A 317 -32.99 -15.60 -0.65
N GLU A 318 -33.26 -16.90 -0.72
CA GLU A 318 -34.10 -17.48 -1.75
C GLU A 318 -35.46 -16.81 -1.61
N ASN A 319 -35.73 -15.81 -2.46
CA ASN A 319 -37.11 -15.44 -2.74
C ASN A 319 -37.54 -16.21 -3.98
N ARG A 320 -38.44 -17.17 -3.70
CA ARG A 320 -39.41 -17.71 -4.65
C ARG A 320 -40.24 -16.61 -5.30
#